data_AF-A0A836RCW0-F1
#
_entry.id   AF-A0A836RCW0-F1
#
_cell.length_a   1.000
_cell.length_b   1.000
_cell.length_c   1.000
_cell.angle_alpha   90.00
_cell.angle_beta   90.00
_cell.angle_gamma   90.00
#
_symmetry.space_group_name_H-M   'P 1'
#
loop_
_entity.id
_entity.type
_entity.pdbx_description
1 polymer ?
#
loop_
_entity_poly.entity_id
_entity_poly.type
_entity_poly.pdbx_seq_one_letter_code
_entity_poly.pdbx_strand_id
1 'polypeptide(L)'
;MKLLAQTLAEQEHDVHLLVFAEGEDIVLSGVTIHRHFEIPGITGIKPGLSVKKLVCDFFLFIKCIQLVRKYDFQLIHAVEESVFMARVIKALFGIPYVYDMDSCMSVQLMDKLPSLGIVRRGMEWMEKGAITGSDGVLPVCEALENKVEKALKDAALWDEVKDELHKSAYSLSGGQQQ
;
A
#
# COMPACT_ATOMS: atom_id res chain seq x y z
N MET A 1 1.92 -11.27 -0.63
CA MET A 1 3.13 -10.47 -0.95
C MET A 1 4.29 -11.27 -1.55
N LYS A 2 4.86 -12.29 -0.88
CA LYS A 2 6.03 -13.04 -1.43
C LYS A 2 5.81 -13.59 -2.85
N LEU A 3 4.68 -14.29 -3.05
CA LEU A 3 4.31 -14.85 -4.35
C LEU A 3 4.23 -13.77 -5.43
N LEU A 4 3.55 -12.65 -5.16
CA LEU A 4 3.43 -11.55 -6.11
C LEU A 4 4.80 -10.98 -6.52
N ALA A 5 5.65 -10.69 -5.53
CA ALA A 5 6.98 -10.14 -5.80
C ALA A 5 7.83 -11.11 -6.64
N GLN A 6 7.75 -12.41 -6.35
CA GLN A 6 8.44 -13.44 -7.13
C GLN A 6 7.88 -13.58 -8.54
N THR A 7 6.55 -13.62 -8.71
CA THR A 7 5.91 -13.70 -10.04
C THR A 7 6.25 -12.48 -10.89
N LEU A 8 6.29 -11.28 -10.33
CA LEU A 8 6.72 -10.08 -11.05
C LEU A 8 8.21 -10.17 -11.44
N ALA A 9 9.06 -10.65 -10.55
CA ALA A 9 10.47 -10.85 -10.84
C ALA A 9 10.70 -11.95 -11.90
N GLU A 10 9.90 -13.02 -11.91
CA GLU A 10 9.90 -14.07 -12.93
C GLU A 10 9.46 -13.53 -14.30
N GLN A 11 8.64 -12.48 -14.33
CA GLN A 11 8.30 -11.71 -15.52
C GLN A 11 9.33 -10.63 -15.87
N GLU A 12 10.55 -10.73 -15.31
CA GLU A 12 11.69 -9.84 -15.56
C GLU A 12 11.48 -8.38 -15.13
N HIS A 13 10.53 -8.11 -14.24
CA HIS A 13 10.41 -6.80 -13.61
C HIS A 13 11.48 -6.60 -12.52
N ASP A 14 12.00 -5.38 -12.42
CA ASP A 14 12.92 -4.99 -11.35
C ASP A 14 12.13 -4.73 -10.05
N VAL A 15 12.07 -5.75 -9.20
CA VAL A 15 11.22 -5.73 -8.00
C VAL A 15 12.05 -5.41 -6.76
N HIS A 16 11.69 -4.31 -6.09
CA HIS A 16 12.28 -3.91 -4.83
C HIS A 16 11.26 -4.03 -3.70
N LEU A 17 11.60 -4.78 -2.64
CA LEU A 17 10.74 -4.96 -1.47
C LEU A 17 11.29 -4.16 -0.29
N LEU A 18 10.56 -3.15 0.17
CA LEU A 18 10.92 -2.38 1.36
C LEU A 18 10.16 -2.91 2.58
N VAL A 19 10.88 -3.45 3.55
CA VAL A 19 10.32 -4.08 4.76
C VAL A 19 10.95 -3.52 6.04
N PHE A 20 10.34 -3.81 7.18
CA PHE A 20 10.92 -3.46 8.48
C PHE A 20 12.26 -4.16 8.70
N ALA A 21 13.09 -3.54 9.54
CA ALA A 21 14.36 -4.13 9.98
C ALA A 21 14.14 -5.47 10.68
N GLU A 22 13.09 -5.56 11.52
CA GLU A 22 12.68 -6.80 12.16
C GLU A 22 12.10 -7.80 11.14
N GLY A 23 12.55 -9.04 11.20
CA GLY A 23 12.02 -10.16 10.43
C GLY A 23 13.08 -11.17 10.05
N GLU A 24 12.66 -12.30 9.48
CA GLU A 24 13.58 -13.32 8.97
C GLU A 24 14.26 -12.84 7.68
N ASP A 25 15.53 -13.19 7.52
CA ASP A 25 16.25 -13.02 6.26
C ASP A 25 15.79 -14.06 5.25
N ILE A 26 14.87 -13.63 4.40
CA ILE A 26 14.30 -14.44 3.33
C ILE A 26 15.00 -14.03 2.04
N VAL A 27 15.61 -15.00 1.35
CA VAL A 27 16.11 -14.78 0.00
C VAL A 27 14.97 -15.03 -0.98
N LEU A 28 14.59 -14.00 -1.73
CA LEU A 28 13.61 -14.08 -2.81
C LEU A 28 14.35 -13.92 -4.14
N SER A 29 14.30 -14.95 -4.99
CA SER A 29 14.95 -14.90 -6.31
C SER A 29 14.41 -13.74 -7.14
N GLY A 30 15.30 -12.94 -7.72
CA GLY A 30 14.95 -11.79 -8.56
C GLY A 30 14.36 -10.58 -7.83
N VAL A 31 14.33 -10.57 -6.49
CA VAL A 31 13.78 -9.46 -5.70
C VAL A 31 14.88 -8.84 -4.83
N THR A 32 15.02 -7.52 -4.91
CA THR A 32 15.95 -6.76 -4.06
C THR A 32 15.25 -6.33 -2.77
N ILE A 33 15.65 -6.87 -1.62
CA ILE A 33 15.06 -6.51 -0.33
C ILE A 33 15.83 -5.36 0.33
N HIS A 34 15.09 -4.35 0.76
CA HIS A 34 15.59 -3.19 1.50
C HIS A 34 14.98 -3.17 2.89
N ARG A 35 15.81 -2.91 3.89
CA ARG A 35 15.40 -2.68 5.27
C ARG A 35 15.84 -1.29 5.72
N HIS A 36 15.07 -0.69 6.63
CA HIS A 36 15.60 0.41 7.42
C HIS A 36 16.61 -0.13 8.45
N PHE A 37 17.36 0.75 9.12
CA PHE A 37 18.31 0.34 10.16
C PHE A 37 17.58 -0.20 11.40
N GLU A 38 18.20 -1.11 12.13
CA GLU A 38 17.66 -1.63 13.39
C GLU A 38 17.60 -0.54 14.47
N ILE A 39 16.47 -0.45 15.17
CA ILE A 39 16.27 0.53 16.24
C ILE A 39 16.38 -0.21 17.57
N PRO A 40 17.43 0.06 18.39
CA PRO A 40 17.62 -0.63 19.66
C PRO A 40 16.38 -0.53 20.55
N GLY A 41 15.90 -1.67 21.05
CA GLY A 41 14.73 -1.74 21.95
C GLY A 41 13.37 -1.78 21.25
N ILE A 42 13.31 -1.65 19.92
CA ILE A 42 12.08 -1.84 19.14
C ILE A 42 12.09 -3.24 18.51
N THR A 43 11.52 -4.19 19.22
CA THR A 43 11.26 -5.56 18.76
C THR A 43 9.82 -5.97 19.07
N GLY A 44 9.37 -7.05 18.43
CA GLY A 44 8.05 -7.61 18.55
C GLY A 44 6.98 -6.71 17.96
N ILE A 45 7.25 -6.10 16.80
CA ILE A 45 6.28 -5.22 16.13
C ILE A 45 5.08 -6.06 15.70
N LYS A 46 3.94 -5.88 16.39
CA LYS A 46 2.68 -6.56 16.06
C LYS A 46 1.92 -5.79 14.98
N PRO A 47 1.08 -6.48 14.18
CA PRO A 47 0.14 -5.83 13.28
C PRO A 47 -0.77 -4.82 14.00
N GLY A 48 -1.07 -3.71 13.31
CA GLY A 48 -1.95 -2.63 13.76
C GLY A 48 -1.25 -1.46 14.45
N LEU A 49 -2.05 -0.41 14.75
CA LEU A 49 -1.55 0.85 15.30
C LEU A 49 -0.91 0.67 16.69
N SER A 50 0.40 0.94 16.76
CA SER A 50 1.20 0.99 17.98
C SER A 50 2.30 2.04 17.83
N VAL A 51 2.76 2.63 18.95
CA VAL A 51 3.83 3.64 18.93
C VAL A 51 5.11 3.06 18.32
N LYS A 52 5.44 1.80 18.64
CA LYS A 52 6.59 1.08 18.04
C LYS A 52 6.49 1.03 16.52
N LYS A 53 5.32 0.66 15.99
CA LYS A 53 5.07 0.62 14.55
C LYS A 53 5.20 1.99 13.91
N LEU A 54 4.63 3.04 14.51
CA LEU A 54 4.72 4.41 13.99
C LEU A 54 6.17 4.90 13.87
N VAL A 55 7.02 4.56 14.84
CA VAL A 55 8.46 4.87 14.78
C VAL A 55 9.13 4.11 13.63
N CYS A 56 8.84 2.82 13.47
CA CYS A 56 9.36 2.03 12.35
C CYS A 56 8.86 2.55 11.00
N ASP A 57 7.57 2.91 10.90
CA ASP A 57 6.94 3.50 9.72
C ASP A 57 7.64 4.81 9.33
N PHE A 58 8.01 5.66 10.29
CA PHE A 58 8.76 6.89 10.01
C PHE A 58 10.13 6.61 9.36
N PHE A 59 10.89 5.65 9.89
CA PHE A 59 12.20 5.30 9.31
C PHE A 59 12.08 4.51 8.01
N LEU A 60 11.05 3.67 7.88
CA LEU A 60 10.69 3.01 6.62
C LEU A 60 10.38 4.07 5.56
N PHE A 61 9.65 5.12 5.92
CA PHE A 61 9.32 6.22 5.00
C PHE A 61 10.57 7.01 4.57
N ILE A 62 11.49 7.31 5.48
CA ILE A 62 12.79 7.92 5.13
C ILE A 62 13.54 7.01 4.14
N LYS A 63 13.57 5.69 4.40
CA LYS A 63 14.22 4.73 3.51
C LYS A 63 13.53 4.69 2.14
N CYS A 64 12.21 4.75 2.09
CA CYS A 64 11.44 4.85 0.85
C CYS A 64 11.88 6.09 0.04
N ILE A 65 11.95 7.27 0.66
CA ILE A 65 12.42 8.50 0.03
C ILE A 65 13.85 8.36 -0.52
N GLN A 66 14.74 7.68 0.21
CA GLN A 66 16.11 7.44 -0.26
C GLN A 66 16.13 6.52 -1.49
N LEU A 67 15.27 5.49 -1.52
CA LEU A 67 15.20 4.55 -2.62
C LEU A 67 14.62 5.21 -3.88
N VAL A 68 13.51 5.94 -3.77
CA VAL A 68 12.90 6.61 -4.93
C VAL A 68 13.76 7.74 -5.51
N ARG A 69 14.74 8.23 -4.76
CA ARG A 69 15.77 9.16 -5.27
C ARG A 69 16.95 8.45 -5.91
N LYS A 70 17.16 7.18 -5.61
CA LYS A 70 18.31 6.37 -6.07
C LYS A 70 17.95 5.54 -7.30
N TYR A 71 16.69 5.12 -7.42
CA TYR A 71 16.19 4.23 -8.45
C TYR A 71 14.97 4.87 -9.15
N ASP A 72 14.77 4.54 -10.42
CA ASP A 72 13.68 5.07 -11.25
C ASP A 72 12.44 4.18 -11.20
N PHE A 73 11.79 4.12 -10.02
CA PHE A 73 10.57 3.33 -9.85
C PHE A 73 9.41 3.89 -10.68
N GLN A 74 8.75 3.02 -11.44
CA GLN A 74 7.58 3.38 -12.23
C GLN A 74 6.26 3.18 -11.48
N LEU A 75 6.25 2.38 -10.40
CA LEU A 75 5.06 2.07 -9.63
C LEU A 75 5.42 1.71 -8.17
N ILE A 76 4.56 2.11 -7.24
CA ILE A 76 4.63 1.68 -5.84
C ILE A 76 3.43 0.79 -5.52
N HIS A 77 3.68 -0.43 -5.05
CA HIS A 77 2.66 -1.27 -4.44
C HIS A 77 2.65 -1.00 -2.94
N ALA A 78 1.59 -0.38 -2.43
CA ALA A 78 1.45 -0.05 -1.03
C ALA A 78 0.45 -0.97 -0.33
N VAL A 79 0.86 -1.59 0.76
CA VAL A 79 0.03 -2.48 1.59
C VAL A 79 -0.40 -1.77 2.86
N GLU A 80 -1.66 -1.97 3.26
CA GLU A 80 -2.21 -1.49 4.54
C GLU A 80 -1.88 -0.01 4.79
N GLU A 81 -1.22 0.35 5.90
CA GLU A 81 -0.98 1.76 6.23
C GLU A 81 0.16 2.40 5.43
N SER A 82 0.96 1.62 4.69
CA SER A 82 2.00 2.18 3.81
C SER A 82 1.41 2.97 2.63
N VAL A 83 0.12 2.82 2.36
CA VAL A 83 -0.60 3.62 1.35
C VAL A 83 -0.50 5.13 1.60
N PHE A 84 -0.42 5.55 2.87
CA PHE A 84 -0.23 6.97 3.19
C PHE A 84 1.15 7.46 2.79
N MET A 85 2.18 6.63 2.95
CA MET A 85 3.52 6.93 2.47
C MET A 85 3.51 7.04 0.95
N ALA A 86 2.91 6.08 0.26
CA ALA A 86 2.82 6.05 -1.19
C ALA A 86 2.08 7.27 -1.75
N ARG A 87 0.98 7.71 -1.11
CA ARG A 87 0.28 8.95 -1.45
C ARG A 87 1.19 10.18 -1.35
N VAL A 88 2.01 10.26 -0.30
CA VAL A 88 2.98 11.36 -0.15
C VAL A 88 4.08 11.26 -1.22
N ILE A 89 4.59 10.05 -1.51
CA ILE A 89 5.58 9.86 -2.58
C ILE A 89 5.00 10.26 -3.95
N LYS A 90 3.76 9.89 -4.26
CA LYS A 90 3.08 10.34 -5.49
C LYS A 90 3.00 11.85 -5.56
N ALA A 91 2.62 12.51 -4.47
CA ALA A 91 2.54 13.97 -4.42
C ALA A 91 3.90 14.67 -4.58
N LEU A 92 5.00 14.06 -4.09
CA LEU A 92 6.34 14.66 -4.11
C LEU A 92 7.17 14.30 -5.36
N PHE A 93 7.00 13.09 -5.90
CA PHE A 93 7.84 12.51 -6.95
C PHE A 93 7.05 12.09 -8.20
N GLY A 94 5.71 12.16 -8.18
CA GLY A 94 4.87 11.79 -9.31
C GLY A 94 4.76 10.29 -9.58
N ILE A 95 5.28 9.43 -8.70
CA ILE A 95 5.27 7.97 -8.89
C ILE A 95 3.87 7.44 -8.55
N PRO A 96 3.18 6.76 -9.49
CA PRO A 96 1.86 6.19 -9.24
C PRO A 96 1.92 5.07 -8.21
N TYR A 97 0.79 4.76 -7.57
CA TYR A 97 0.71 3.68 -6.60
C TYR A 97 -0.58 2.86 -6.69
N VAL A 98 -0.44 1.57 -6.44
CA VAL A 98 -1.54 0.62 -6.23
C VAL A 98 -1.70 0.40 -4.74
N TYR A 99 -2.94 0.50 -4.25
CA TYR A 99 -3.30 0.22 -2.88
C TYR A 99 -3.81 -1.21 -2.71
N ASP A 100 -3.09 -2.04 -1.97
CA ASP A 100 -3.50 -3.38 -1.58
C ASP A 100 -4.16 -3.34 -0.21
N MET A 101 -5.46 -3.62 -0.24
CA MET A 101 -6.36 -3.47 0.88
C MET A 101 -6.74 -4.85 1.39
N ASP A 102 -5.98 -5.33 2.39
CA ASP A 102 -6.27 -6.56 3.14
C ASP A 102 -7.33 -6.30 4.23
N SER A 103 -7.18 -5.19 4.96
CA SER A 103 -8.04 -4.86 6.09
C SER A 103 -8.53 -3.40 6.08
N CYS A 104 -9.74 -3.20 6.62
CA CYS A 104 -10.25 -1.86 6.92
C CYS A 104 -9.54 -1.30 8.16
N MET A 105 -8.62 -0.36 7.95
CA MET A 105 -7.91 0.32 9.04
C MET A 105 -8.87 1.05 9.99
N SER A 106 -9.98 1.58 9.46
CA SER A 106 -11.05 2.21 10.25
C SER A 106 -11.74 1.23 11.21
N VAL A 107 -11.88 -0.04 10.81
CA VAL A 107 -12.51 -1.10 11.62
C VAL A 107 -11.53 -1.63 12.66
N GLN A 108 -10.26 -1.78 12.28
CA GLN A 108 -9.22 -2.29 13.19
C GLN A 108 -8.91 -1.30 14.34
N LEU A 109 -9.07 0.01 14.13
CA LEU A 109 -9.00 0.98 15.23
C LEU A 109 -10.32 1.07 16.03
N MET A 110 -11.49 0.80 15.43
CA MET A 110 -12.76 0.74 16.17
C MET A 110 -12.72 -0.27 17.33
N ASP A 111 -12.04 -1.40 17.13
CA ASP A 111 -11.87 -2.43 18.18
C ASP A 111 -10.97 -1.96 19.33
N LYS A 112 -10.05 -1.00 19.08
CA LYS A 112 -9.10 -0.51 20.10
C LYS A 112 -9.56 0.76 20.81
N LEU A 113 -10.33 1.64 20.15
CA LEU A 113 -10.74 2.95 20.69
C LEU A 113 -12.20 3.29 20.31
N PRO A 114 -13.20 2.65 20.94
CA PRO A 114 -14.62 2.77 20.56
C PRO A 114 -15.25 4.16 20.79
N SER A 115 -14.59 5.09 21.50
CA SER A 115 -15.23 6.31 22.04
C SER A 115 -14.91 7.64 21.36
N LEU A 116 -14.15 7.69 20.25
CA LEU A 116 -13.75 8.96 19.63
C LEU A 116 -14.25 9.13 18.17
N GLY A 117 -15.46 9.68 18.03
CA GLY A 117 -16.06 9.97 16.72
C GLY A 117 -15.30 10.97 15.83
N ILE A 118 -14.46 11.84 16.42
CA ILE A 118 -13.59 12.76 15.68
C ILE A 118 -12.42 12.01 15.03
N VAL A 119 -11.81 11.07 15.77
CA VAL A 119 -10.72 10.23 15.25
C VAL A 119 -11.23 9.35 14.11
N ARG A 120 -12.44 8.80 14.26
CA ARG A 120 -13.11 8.02 13.20
C ARG A 120 -13.23 8.81 11.89
N ARG A 121 -13.77 10.04 11.93
CA ARG A 121 -13.92 10.88 10.74
C ARG A 121 -12.57 11.22 10.10
N GLY A 122 -11.55 11.49 10.90
CA GLY A 122 -10.20 11.74 10.41
C GLY A 122 -9.64 10.53 9.65
N MET A 123 -9.80 9.33 10.20
CA MET A 123 -9.33 8.10 9.55
C MET A 123 -10.11 7.75 8.28
N GLU A 124 -11.43 7.84 8.31
CA GLU A 124 -12.27 7.62 7.13
C GLU A 124 -11.88 8.58 6.00
N TRP A 125 -11.58 9.84 6.34
CA TRP A 125 -11.08 10.81 5.36
C TRP A 125 -9.70 10.45 4.81
N MET A 126 -8.77 10.05 5.67
CA MET A 126 -7.43 9.62 5.23
C MET A 126 -7.50 8.41 4.30
N GLU A 127 -8.30 7.41 4.67
CA GLU A 127 -8.49 6.18 3.90
C GLU A 127 -9.20 6.45 2.58
N LYS A 128 -10.25 7.28 2.58
CA LYS A 128 -10.90 7.76 1.34
C LYS A 128 -9.89 8.50 0.47
N GLY A 129 -9.05 9.35 1.04
CA GLY A 129 -7.95 10.01 0.34
C GLY A 129 -7.00 9.00 -0.29
N ALA A 130 -6.57 7.98 0.46
CA ALA A 130 -5.69 6.93 -0.04
C ALA A 130 -6.29 6.13 -1.20
N ILE A 131 -7.59 5.79 -1.12
CA ILE A 131 -8.32 5.10 -2.19
C ILE A 131 -8.40 5.99 -3.43
N THR A 132 -8.94 7.21 -3.27
CA THR A 132 -9.23 8.12 -4.39
C THR A 132 -7.98 8.69 -5.05
N GLY A 133 -6.84 8.70 -4.36
CA GLY A 133 -5.56 9.11 -4.92
C GLY A 133 -4.75 7.98 -5.56
N SER A 134 -5.17 6.72 -5.37
CA SER A 134 -4.47 5.56 -5.93
C SER A 134 -4.76 5.39 -7.41
N ASP A 135 -3.83 4.79 -8.14
CA ASP A 135 -3.98 4.43 -9.55
C ASP A 135 -4.62 3.03 -9.72
N GLY A 136 -4.80 2.31 -8.61
CA GLY A 136 -5.53 1.06 -8.54
C GLY A 136 -5.71 0.62 -7.10
N VAL A 137 -6.80 -0.09 -6.80
CA VAL A 137 -7.05 -0.71 -5.50
C VAL A 137 -7.26 -2.20 -5.67
N LEU A 138 -6.61 -3.01 -4.84
CA LEU A 138 -6.75 -4.46 -4.78
C LEU A 138 -7.45 -4.83 -3.46
N PRO A 139 -8.80 -4.81 -3.42
CA PRO A 139 -9.55 -5.28 -2.24
C PRO A 139 -9.60 -6.80 -2.21
N VAL A 140 -9.40 -7.41 -1.03
CA VAL A 140 -9.42 -8.89 -0.89
C VAL A 140 -10.80 -9.51 -0.68
N CYS A 141 -11.84 -8.69 -0.39
CA CYS A 141 -13.19 -9.19 -0.17
C CYS A 141 -14.27 -8.19 -0.59
N GLU A 142 -15.49 -8.70 -0.78
CA GLU A 142 -16.67 -7.91 -1.20
C GLU A 142 -16.98 -6.74 -0.24
N ALA A 143 -16.72 -6.90 1.06
CA ALA A 143 -16.92 -5.83 2.03
C ALA A 143 -15.95 -4.64 1.79
N LEU A 144 -14.72 -4.93 1.36
CA LEU A 144 -13.72 -3.91 1.01
C LEU A 144 -14.02 -3.30 -0.35
N GLU A 145 -14.47 -4.10 -1.31
CA GLU A 145 -14.92 -3.63 -2.62
C GLU A 145 -16.06 -2.60 -2.48
N ASN A 146 -17.10 -2.92 -1.70
CA ASN A 146 -18.20 -1.99 -1.40
C ASN A 146 -17.72 -0.68 -0.77
N LYS A 147 -16.67 -0.74 0.07
CA LYS A 147 -16.07 0.44 0.68
C LYS A 147 -15.32 1.29 -0.33
N VAL A 148 -14.58 0.66 -1.25
CA VAL A 148 -13.90 1.34 -2.36
C VAL A 148 -14.92 2.02 -3.26
N GLU A 149 -15.99 1.31 -3.66
CA GLU A 149 -17.09 1.88 -4.43
C GLU A 149 -17.72 3.09 -3.73
N LYS A 150 -18.01 2.98 -2.43
CA LYS A 150 -18.53 4.11 -1.66
C LYS A 150 -17.57 5.29 -1.64
N ALA A 151 -16.28 5.05 -1.40
CA ALA A 151 -15.26 6.10 -1.39
C ALA A 151 -15.15 6.83 -2.73
N LEU A 152 -15.25 6.10 -3.84
CA LEU A 152 -15.24 6.63 -5.21
C LEU A 152 -16.51 7.42 -5.52
N LYS A 153 -17.69 6.92 -5.14
CA LYS A 153 -18.97 7.65 -5.26
C LYS A 153 -18.95 8.95 -4.47
N ASP A 154 -18.51 8.89 -3.21
CA ASP A 154 -18.42 10.07 -2.35
C ASP A 154 -17.37 11.08 -2.87
N ALA A 155 -16.46 10.67 -3.75
CA ALA A 155 -15.48 11.52 -4.41
C ALA A 155 -15.88 11.95 -5.83
N ALA A 156 -17.08 11.55 -6.29
CA ALA A 156 -17.57 11.75 -7.65
C ALA A 156 -16.68 11.13 -8.75
N LEU A 157 -15.88 10.12 -8.43
CA LEU A 157 -15.00 9.40 -9.36
C LEU A 157 -15.62 8.10 -9.91
N TRP A 158 -16.78 7.68 -9.39
CA TRP A 158 -17.36 6.37 -9.71
C TRP A 158 -17.69 6.19 -11.19
N ASP A 159 -18.25 7.22 -11.83
CA ASP A 159 -18.67 7.12 -13.23
C ASP A 159 -17.49 6.97 -14.21
N GLU A 160 -16.28 7.37 -13.80
CA GLU A 160 -15.06 7.24 -14.60
C GLU A 160 -14.47 5.83 -14.52
N VAL A 161 -14.57 5.18 -13.35
CA VAL A 161 -13.84 3.93 -13.06
C VAL A 161 -14.72 2.67 -13.12
N LYS A 162 -16.05 2.81 -13.05
CA LYS A 162 -16.97 1.66 -12.95
C LYS A 162 -16.85 0.65 -14.08
N ASP A 163 -16.53 1.12 -15.29
CA ASP A 163 -16.44 0.28 -16.49
C ASP A 163 -15.07 -0.44 -16.61
N GLU A 164 -14.14 -0.15 -15.69
CA GLU A 164 -12.79 -0.74 -15.66
C GLU A 164 -12.58 -1.73 -14.51
N LEU A 165 -13.45 -1.72 -13.49
CA LEU A 165 -13.32 -2.53 -12.26
C LEU A 165 -13.18 -4.05 -12.50
N HIS A 166 -13.91 -4.58 -13.49
CA HIS A 166 -13.92 -6.03 -13.77
C HIS A 166 -13.10 -6.41 -15.00
N LYS A 167 -12.37 -5.45 -15.59
CA LYS A 167 -11.45 -5.77 -16.67
C LYS A 167 -10.21 -6.42 -16.07
N SER A 168 -9.84 -7.59 -16.59
CA SER A 168 -8.57 -8.22 -16.23
C SER A 168 -7.42 -7.26 -16.56
N ALA A 169 -6.43 -7.13 -15.68
CA ALA A 169 -5.23 -6.34 -15.94
C ALA A 169 -4.53 -6.74 -17.25
N TYR A 170 -4.65 -8.01 -17.66
CA TYR A 170 -4.19 -8.51 -18.97
C TYR A 170 -4.88 -7.88 -20.18
N SER A 171 -6.15 -7.46 -20.03
CA SER A 171 -6.89 -6.80 -21.11
C SER A 171 -6.48 -5.33 -21.30
N LEU A 172 -5.83 -4.73 -20.30
CA LEU A 172 -5.31 -3.36 -20.34
C LEU A 172 -3.89 -3.28 -20.90
N SER A 173 -3.12 -4.38 -20.86
CA SER A 173 -1.74 -4.40 -21.34
C SER A 173 -1.58 -4.52 -22.85
N GLY A 174 -2.67 -4.53 -23.63
CA GLY A 174 -2.64 -4.74 -25.08
C GLY A 174 -1.96 -6.06 -25.42
N GLY A 175 -2.71 -7.16 -25.40
CA GLY A 175 -2.19 -8.50 -25.64
C GLY A 175 -1.20 -8.57 -26.81
N GLN A 176 0.08 -8.73 -26.49
CA GLN A 176 1.04 -9.35 -27.39
C GLN A 176 1.21 -10.80 -26.94
N GLN A 177 0.24 -11.62 -27.36
CA GLN A 177 0.54 -12.99 -27.72
C GLN A 177 1.16 -12.96 -29.11
N GLN A 178 2.48 -13.13 -29.20
CA GLN A 178 3.16 -13.79 -30.31
C GLN A 178 4.50 -14.33 -29.85
#